data_AF-A0A2T9ZY20-F1
#
_entry.id   AF-A0A2T9ZY20-F1
#
_cell.length_a   1.000
_cell.length_b   1.000
_cell.length_c   1.000
_cell.angle_alpha   90.00
_cell.angle_beta   90.00
_cell.angle_gamma   90.00
#
_symmetry.space_group_name_H-M   'P 1'
#
loop_
_entity.id
_entity.type
_entity.pdbx_description
1 polymer ?
#
loop_
_entity_poly.entity_id
_entity_poly.type
_entity_poly.pdbx_seq_one_letter_code
_entity_poly.pdbx_strand_id
1 'polypeptide(L)'
;MLKYLKVDCIHQFKWFALLMLSLILGGCASSPQEQALSNEELVAQRAKARWALLIDGRLESAYAYLSSGYRQVTPFPHYRKTVKGVGIWKSAEVAEVSCESAEVCTALVDIRVVIRYPLMRGPVETGNQIKEKWVKDGDGNWGFLPTMN
;
A
#
# COMPACT_ATOMS: atom_id res chain seq x y z
N MET A 1 27.29 -56.36 -58.92
CA MET A 1 27.40 -55.07 -59.63
C MET A 1 25.99 -54.47 -59.73
N LEU A 2 25.58 -53.67 -58.75
CA LEU A 2 25.74 -52.21 -58.64
C LEU A 2 24.79 -51.42 -59.57
N LYS A 3 23.89 -50.64 -58.96
CA LYS A 3 23.30 -49.35 -59.41
C LYS A 3 21.77 -49.26 -59.32
N TYR A 4 21.16 -49.39 -58.12
CA TYR A 4 19.83 -48.81 -57.87
C TYR A 4 19.64 -48.25 -56.45
N LEU A 5 20.73 -47.84 -55.77
CA LEU A 5 20.66 -46.95 -54.61
C LEU A 5 20.79 -45.51 -55.12
N LYS A 6 19.69 -44.73 -55.18
CA LYS A 6 19.71 -43.30 -54.74
C LYS A 6 18.41 -42.47 -54.83
N VAL A 7 17.25 -42.98 -55.24
CA VAL A 7 16.15 -42.04 -55.62
C VAL A 7 14.90 -42.09 -54.73
N ASP A 8 14.70 -43.10 -53.88
CA ASP A 8 13.44 -43.22 -53.13
C ASP A 8 13.42 -42.56 -51.73
N CYS A 9 14.51 -41.90 -51.29
CA CYS A 9 14.58 -41.28 -49.96
C CYS A 9 14.00 -39.85 -49.92
N ILE A 10 13.77 -39.21 -51.07
CA ILE A 10 13.40 -37.77 -51.10
C ILE A 10 11.88 -37.54 -51.17
N HIS A 11 11.09 -38.52 -51.61
CA HIS A 11 9.66 -38.32 -51.86
C HIS A 11 8.74 -38.64 -50.67
N GLN A 12 9.24 -39.35 -49.65
CA GLN A 12 8.48 -39.66 -48.42
C GLN A 12 8.43 -38.47 -47.43
N PHE A 13 9.23 -37.42 -47.65
CA PHE A 13 9.38 -36.31 -46.70
C PHE A 13 8.41 -35.14 -46.93
N LYS A 14 7.65 -35.12 -48.04
CA LYS A 14 6.82 -33.96 -48.42
C LYS A 14 5.32 -34.09 -48.15
N TRP A 15 4.82 -35.28 -47.84
CA TRP A 15 3.38 -35.50 -47.60
C TRP A 15 3.00 -35.67 -46.13
N PHE A 16 3.97 -35.72 -45.22
CA PHE A 16 3.73 -35.74 -43.77
C PHE A 16 3.86 -34.37 -43.10
N ALA A 17 4.05 -33.29 -43.88
CA ALA A 17 4.22 -31.94 -43.36
C ALA A 17 2.91 -31.13 -43.27
N LEU A 18 1.77 -31.67 -43.72
CA LEU A 18 0.50 -30.92 -43.79
C LEU A 18 -0.54 -31.27 -42.71
N LEU A 19 -0.23 -32.19 -41.78
CA LEU A 19 -1.18 -32.68 -40.76
C LEU A 19 -0.66 -32.53 -39.31
N MET A 20 0.30 -31.64 -39.08
CA MET A 20 0.90 -31.38 -37.77
C MET A 20 0.94 -29.86 -37.50
N LEU A 21 -0.18 -29.18 -37.73
CA LEU A 21 -0.34 -27.74 -37.45
C LEU A 21 -1.71 -27.45 -36.81
N SER A 22 -2.07 -28.23 -35.80
CA SER A 22 -3.33 -28.05 -35.07
C SER A 22 -3.24 -28.46 -33.61
N LEU A 23 -2.13 -28.14 -32.93
CA LEU A 23 -2.00 -28.44 -31.50
C LEU A 23 -1.13 -27.49 -30.68
N ILE A 24 -1.29 -26.17 -30.81
CA ILE A 24 -0.77 -25.24 -29.79
C ILE A 24 -1.64 -23.97 -29.67
N LEU A 25 -2.84 -24.09 -29.08
CA LEU A 25 -3.52 -22.95 -28.45
C LEU A 25 -3.94 -23.36 -27.03
N GLY A 26 -2.93 -23.61 -26.19
CA GLY A 26 -3.04 -23.65 -24.73
C GLY A 26 -2.25 -22.50 -24.13
N GLY A 27 -2.48 -21.28 -24.62
CA GLY A 27 -1.83 -20.06 -24.15
C GLY A 27 -2.60 -19.45 -22.98
N CYS A 28 -1.93 -19.39 -21.82
CA CYS A 28 -2.14 -18.48 -20.71
C CYS A 28 -3.59 -18.27 -20.20
N ALA A 29 -4.04 -19.17 -19.33
CA ALA A 29 -4.90 -18.78 -18.21
C ALA A 29 -4.12 -18.86 -16.90
N SER A 30 -2.86 -18.40 -16.91
CA SER A 30 -2.21 -17.95 -15.69
C SER A 30 -2.79 -16.58 -15.41
N SER A 31 -4.00 -16.52 -14.84
CA SER A 31 -4.47 -15.29 -14.22
C SER A 31 -3.36 -14.86 -13.27
N PRO A 32 -2.75 -13.67 -13.42
CA PRO A 32 -2.00 -13.10 -12.32
C PRO A 32 -3.02 -13.09 -11.18
N GLN A 33 -2.81 -13.93 -10.17
CA GLN A 33 -3.49 -13.78 -8.91
C GLN A 33 -3.03 -12.40 -8.46
N GLU A 34 -3.80 -11.37 -8.75
CA GLU A 34 -3.56 -10.01 -8.29
C GLU A 34 -3.54 -10.15 -6.76
N GLN A 35 -2.34 -10.23 -6.17
CA GLN A 35 -2.20 -10.38 -4.73
C GLN A 35 -2.79 -9.11 -4.12
N ALA A 36 -4.07 -9.20 -3.74
CA ALA A 36 -4.71 -8.17 -2.97
C ALA A 36 -3.88 -7.98 -1.69
N LEU A 37 -3.45 -6.74 -1.45
CA LEU A 37 -2.71 -6.36 -0.25
C LEU A 37 -3.47 -6.81 0.99
N SER A 38 -2.75 -7.27 2.00
CA SER A 38 -3.36 -7.55 3.30
C SER A 38 -3.95 -6.28 3.91
N ASN A 39 -4.86 -6.44 4.88
CA ASN A 39 -5.40 -5.28 5.60
C ASN A 39 -4.29 -4.49 6.30
N GLU A 40 -3.30 -5.18 6.85
CA GLU A 40 -2.12 -4.62 7.49
C GLU A 40 -1.30 -3.78 6.50
N GLU A 41 -1.06 -4.29 5.30
CA GLU A 41 -0.32 -3.58 4.24
C GLU A 41 -1.09 -2.34 3.77
N LEU A 42 -2.41 -2.44 3.59
CA LEU A 42 -3.27 -1.32 3.21
C LEU A 42 -3.24 -0.22 4.28
N VAL A 43 -3.40 -0.59 5.56
CA VAL A 43 -3.35 0.36 6.68
C VAL A 43 -1.97 0.99 6.81
N ALA A 44 -0.89 0.21 6.65
CA ALA A 44 0.48 0.72 6.68
C ALA A 44 0.72 1.77 5.60
N GLN A 45 0.31 1.49 4.36
CA GLN A 45 0.43 2.45 3.25
C GLN A 45 -0.38 3.73 3.51
N ARG A 46 -1.60 3.60 4.02
CA ARG A 46 -2.46 4.75 4.32
C ARG A 46 -1.95 5.58 5.48
N ALA A 47 -1.43 4.96 6.54
CA ALA A 47 -0.80 5.64 7.66
C ALA A 47 0.43 6.43 7.20
N LYS A 48 1.31 5.80 6.42
CA LYS A 48 2.48 6.45 5.82
C LYS A 48 2.08 7.65 4.96
N ALA A 49 1.10 7.49 4.08
CA ALA A 49 0.63 8.56 3.21
C ALA A 49 0.03 9.74 4.00
N ARG A 50 -0.80 9.44 5.01
CA ARG A 50 -1.38 10.46 5.90
C ARG A 50 -0.29 11.25 6.64
N TRP A 51 0.73 10.57 7.16
CA TRP A 51 1.83 11.21 7.87
C TRP A 51 2.69 12.07 6.97
N ALA A 52 2.97 11.64 5.74
CA ALA A 52 3.68 12.47 4.77
C ALA A 52 2.95 13.81 4.55
N LEU A 53 1.63 13.78 4.43
CA LEU A 53 0.81 14.99 4.29
C LEU A 53 0.84 15.87 5.56
N LEU A 54 0.86 15.28 6.76
CA LEU A 54 0.99 16.03 8.01
C LEU A 54 2.34 16.72 8.13
N ILE A 55 3.43 16.03 7.77
CA ILE A 55 4.80 16.57 7.77
C ILE A 55 4.91 17.73 6.77
N ASP A 56 4.31 17.59 5.59
CA ASP A 56 4.25 18.63 4.56
C ASP A 56 3.26 19.78 4.88
N GLY A 57 2.56 19.73 6.02
CA GLY A 57 1.57 20.74 6.40
C GLY A 57 0.28 20.72 5.59
N ARG A 58 0.04 19.68 4.79
CA ARG A 58 -1.15 19.49 3.93
C ARG A 58 -2.33 18.91 4.73
N LEU A 59 -2.80 19.65 5.72
CA LEU A 59 -3.79 19.19 6.69
C LEU A 59 -5.13 18.76 6.08
N GLU A 60 -5.61 19.46 5.06
CA GLU A 60 -6.88 19.11 4.41
C GLU A 60 -6.79 17.79 3.64
N SER A 61 -5.64 17.55 2.99
CA SER A 61 -5.37 16.26 2.36
C SER A 61 -5.23 15.15 3.42
N ALA A 62 -4.54 15.42 4.53
CA ALA A 62 -4.43 14.45 5.63
C ALA A 62 -5.79 14.13 6.27
N TYR A 63 -6.69 15.13 6.35
CA TYR A 63 -8.06 14.97 6.86
C TYR A 63 -8.85 13.93 6.05
N ALA A 64 -8.61 13.80 4.74
CA ALA A 64 -9.30 12.81 3.91
C ALA A 64 -9.01 11.35 4.30
N TYR A 65 -7.94 11.09 5.06
CA TYR A 65 -7.59 9.76 5.57
C TYR A 65 -8.31 9.41 6.88
N LEU A 66 -9.05 10.34 7.47
CA LEU A 66 -9.85 10.06 8.66
C LEU A 66 -11.08 9.22 8.30
N SER A 67 -11.52 8.40 9.26
CA SER A 67 -12.72 7.60 9.14
C SER A 67 -13.93 8.45 8.78
N SER A 68 -14.81 7.89 7.94
CA SER A 68 -16.03 8.57 7.50
C SER A 68 -16.89 8.99 8.70
N GLY A 69 -17.04 8.10 9.70
CA GLY A 69 -17.75 8.40 10.95
C GLY A 69 -17.15 9.58 11.73
N TYR A 70 -15.82 9.69 11.82
CA TYR A 70 -15.19 10.83 12.48
C TYR A 70 -15.42 12.14 11.71
N ARG A 71 -15.29 12.10 10.37
CA ARG A 71 -15.49 13.29 9.52
C ARG A 71 -16.92 13.81 9.53
N GLN A 72 -17.91 12.94 9.69
CA GLN A 72 -19.32 13.33 9.79
C GLN A 72 -19.59 14.24 11.00
N VAL A 73 -18.94 13.97 12.14
CA VAL A 73 -19.14 14.75 13.37
C VAL A 73 -18.06 15.82 13.59
N THR A 74 -16.93 15.73 12.90
CA THR A 74 -15.81 16.66 13.00
C THR A 74 -15.47 17.28 11.65
N PRO A 75 -16.06 18.43 11.29
CA PRO A 75 -15.71 19.16 10.08
C PRO A 75 -14.24 19.61 10.08
N PHE A 76 -13.66 19.77 8.88
CA PHE A 76 -12.26 20.16 8.72
C PHE A 76 -11.82 21.40 9.55
N PRO A 77 -12.60 22.50 9.63
CA PRO A 77 -12.22 23.66 10.46
C PRO A 77 -12.05 23.34 11.95
N HIS A 78 -12.78 22.34 12.46
CA HIS A 78 -12.61 21.87 13.84
C HIS A 78 -11.37 20.97 13.94
N TYR A 79 -11.24 19.98 13.06
CA TYR A 79 -10.08 19.09 13.01
C TYR A 79 -8.76 19.87 12.95
N ARG A 80 -8.67 20.89 12.09
CA ARG A 80 -7.46 21.73 11.99
C ARG A 80 -7.05 22.35 13.32
N LYS A 81 -7.99 22.65 14.22
CA LYS A 81 -7.70 23.22 15.54
C LYS A 81 -7.17 22.16 16.52
N THR A 82 -7.52 20.89 16.34
CA THR A 82 -7.08 19.79 17.20
C THR A 82 -5.66 19.31 16.84
N VAL A 83 -5.27 19.42 15.56
CA VAL A 83 -3.92 19.07 15.12
C VAL A 83 -2.89 20.06 15.69
N LYS A 84 -2.03 19.56 16.59
CA LYS A 84 -0.89 20.30 17.17
C LYS A 84 0.42 19.67 16.68
N GLY A 85 1.47 20.47 16.52
CA GLY A 85 2.79 19.97 16.15
C GLY A 85 3.12 20.01 14.65
N VAL A 86 2.26 20.65 13.84
CA VAL A 86 2.59 20.93 12.43
C VAL A 86 3.88 21.75 12.37
N GLY A 87 4.83 21.32 11.53
CA GLY A 87 6.13 21.96 11.35
C GLY A 87 7.22 21.52 12.34
N ILE A 88 6.90 20.75 13.40
CA ILE A 88 7.92 20.13 14.26
C ILE A 88 8.12 18.64 13.98
N TRP A 89 7.17 17.96 13.32
CA TRP A 89 7.36 16.57 12.88
C TRP A 89 8.45 16.49 11.81
N LYS A 90 9.46 15.66 12.07
CA LYS A 90 10.59 15.40 11.17
C LYS A 90 10.38 14.13 10.36
N SER A 91 9.92 13.07 11.01
CA SER A 91 9.63 11.79 10.35
C SER A 91 8.55 11.02 11.09
N ALA A 92 7.88 10.13 10.37
CA ALA A 92 6.97 9.14 10.92
C ALA A 92 7.18 7.82 10.17
N GLU A 93 7.48 6.76 10.91
CA GLU A 93 7.76 5.42 10.37
C GLU A 93 6.72 4.45 10.92
N VAL A 94 6.05 3.70 10.05
CA VAL A 94 5.11 2.65 10.48
C VAL A 94 5.93 1.44 10.89
N ALA A 95 6.00 1.19 12.20
CA ALA A 95 6.79 0.11 12.78
C ALA A 95 6.08 -1.25 12.64
N GLU A 96 4.76 -1.28 12.88
CA GLU A 96 3.95 -2.50 12.86
C GLU A 96 2.51 -2.14 12.55
N VAL A 97 1.76 -3.08 11.95
CA VAL A 97 0.30 -3.03 11.90
C VAL A 97 -0.24 -4.39 12.31
N SER A 98 -1.22 -4.40 13.20
CA SER A 98 -1.93 -5.60 13.64
C SER A 98 -3.43 -5.39 13.51
N CYS A 99 -4.14 -6.32 12.86
CA CYS A 99 -5.58 -6.25 12.70
C CYS A 99 -6.28 -7.18 13.70
N GLU A 100 -6.99 -6.59 14.67
CA GLU A 100 -7.75 -7.36 15.67
C GLU A 100 -9.03 -7.99 15.07
N SER A 101 -9.49 -7.46 13.92
CA SER A 101 -10.59 -8.01 13.13
C SER A 101 -10.48 -7.60 11.66
N ALA A 102 -11.39 -8.08 10.81
CA ALA A 102 -11.43 -7.68 9.39
C ALA A 102 -11.65 -6.17 9.17
N GLU A 103 -12.20 -5.49 10.19
CA GLU A 103 -12.67 -4.09 10.12
C GLU A 103 -11.90 -3.14 11.04
N VAL A 104 -10.98 -3.65 11.87
CA VAL A 104 -10.21 -2.85 12.84
C VAL A 104 -8.76 -3.28 12.82
N CYS A 105 -7.86 -2.30 12.68
CA CYS A 105 -6.43 -2.49 12.84
C CYS A 105 -5.82 -1.39 13.71
N THR A 106 -4.72 -1.73 14.37
CA THR A 106 -3.87 -0.81 15.11
C THR A 106 -2.51 -0.68 14.42
N ALA A 107 -2.10 0.56 14.11
CA ALA A 107 -0.80 0.87 13.56
C ALA A 107 0.16 1.45 14.61
N LEU A 108 1.30 0.78 14.75
CA LEU A 108 2.59 1.18 15.32
C LEU A 108 3.23 2.35 14.58
N VAL A 109 3.24 3.60 15.06
CA VAL A 109 3.96 4.69 14.37
C VAL A 109 5.01 5.33 15.24
N ASP A 110 6.26 5.27 14.81
CA ASP A 110 7.40 5.94 15.42
C ASP A 110 7.55 7.34 14.85
N ILE A 111 7.32 8.36 15.68
CA ILE A 111 7.40 9.76 15.30
C ILE A 111 8.71 10.34 15.81
N ARG A 112 9.41 11.10 14.97
CA ARG A 112 10.48 12.00 15.41
C ARG A 112 10.05 13.44 15.24
N VAL A 113 10.34 14.27 16.24
CA VAL A 113 10.11 15.71 16.23
C VAL A 113 11.40 16.47 16.49
N VAL A 114 11.47 17.67 15.95
CA VAL A 114 12.54 18.64 16.17
C VAL A 114 11.97 19.80 16.95
N ILE A 115 12.48 20.04 18.15
CA ILE A 115 12.02 21.12 19.03
C ILE A 115 13.17 22.10 19.26
N ARG A 116 12.87 23.40 19.19
CA ARG A 116 13.80 24.48 19.56
C ARG A 116 13.36 25.05 20.91
N TYR A 117 14.18 24.82 21.93
CA TYR A 117 13.95 25.43 23.25
C TYR A 117 14.70 26.76 23.33
N PRO A 118 14.07 27.86 23.78
CA PRO A 118 14.71 29.18 23.86
C PRO A 118 16.01 29.20 24.68
N LEU A 119 16.13 28.33 25.68
CA LEU A 119 17.26 28.26 26.61
C LEU A 119 18.34 27.24 26.19
N MET A 120 18.13 26.46 25.13
CA MET A 120 19.09 25.43 24.68
C MET A 120 19.83 25.89 23.42
N ARG A 121 21.11 25.51 23.31
CA ARG A 121 21.88 25.72 22.07
C ARG A 121 21.46 24.68 21.03
N GLY A 122 20.59 25.09 20.11
CA GLY A 122 20.24 24.33 18.91
C GLY A 122 18.97 23.50 19.01
N PRO A 123 18.56 22.88 17.89
CA PRO A 123 17.41 21.98 17.86
C PRO A 123 17.70 20.68 18.60
N VAL A 124 16.69 20.18 19.32
CA VAL A 124 16.72 18.87 19.98
C VAL A 124 15.78 17.94 19.23
N GLU A 125 16.26 16.76 18.89
CA GLU A 125 15.45 15.69 18.33
C GLU A 125 14.95 14.78 19.45
N THR A 126 13.65 14.54 19.47
CA THR A 126 13.01 13.58 20.36
C THR A 126 11.99 12.78 19.58
N GLY A 127 11.58 11.64 20.10
CA GLY A 127 10.62 10.78 19.43
C GLY A 127 9.77 10.00 20.40
N ASN A 128 8.62 9.58 19.90
CA ASN A 128 7.66 8.77 20.64
C ASN A 128 6.96 7.82 19.67
N GLN A 129 6.61 6.65 20.18
CA GLN A 129 5.74 5.73 19.46
C GLN A 129 4.29 6.06 19.81
N ILE A 130 3.42 6.11 18.79
CA ILE A 130 1.99 6.27 18.97
C ILE A 130 1.25 5.07 18.40
N LYS A 131 0.06 4.81 18.96
CA LYS A 131 -0.86 3.79 18.46
C LYS A 131 -2.01 4.46 17.73
N GLU A 132 -2.22 4.09 16.47
CA GLU A 132 -3.32 4.61 15.66
C GLU A 132 -4.35 3.53 15.41
N LYS A 133 -5.61 3.80 15.75
CA LYS A 133 -6.72 2.92 15.37
C LYS A 133 -7.22 3.26 13.98
N TRP A 134 -7.35 2.24 13.14
CA TRP A 134 -7.88 2.32 11.80
C TRP A 134 -9.13 1.45 11.71
N VAL A 135 -10.18 1.98 11.07
CA VAL A 135 -11.46 1.30 10.91
C VAL A 135 -11.83 1.25 9.44
N LYS A 136 -12.36 0.12 8.98
CA LYS A 136 -12.90 -0.05 7.63
C LYS A 136 -14.40 0.31 7.64
N ASP A 137 -14.83 1.04 6.63
CA ASP A 137 -16.26 1.36 6.44
C ASP A 137 -16.97 0.32 5.56
N GLY A 138 -18.29 0.45 5.42
CA GLY A 138 -19.10 -0.47 4.63
C GLY A 138 -18.74 -0.53 3.15
N ASP A 139 -18.00 0.46 2.64
CA ASP A 139 -17.49 0.51 1.26
C ASP A 139 -16.08 -0.11 1.15
N GLY A 140 -15.53 -0.63 2.26
CA GLY A 140 -14.22 -1.25 2.33
C GLY A 140 -13.06 -0.27 2.52
N ASN A 141 -13.32 1.02 2.78
CA ASN A 141 -12.28 2.04 2.92
C ASN A 141 -11.78 2.12 4.35
N TRP A 142 -10.46 2.01 4.52
CA TRP A 142 -9.79 2.21 5.80
C TRP A 142 -9.67 3.69 6.15
N GLY A 143 -10.06 4.09 7.35
CA GLY A 143 -9.87 5.45 7.86
C GLY A 143 -9.31 5.48 9.28
N PHE A 144 -8.40 6.42 9.53
CA PHE A 144 -7.86 6.67 10.86
C PHE A 144 -8.98 7.22 11.76
N LEU A 145 -9.13 6.64 12.94
CA LEU A 145 -10.04 7.09 13.99
C LEU A 145 -9.22 7.75 15.11
N PRO A 146 -9.16 9.10 15.16
CA PRO A 146 -8.53 9.79 16.27
C PRO A 146 -9.20 9.44 17.60
N THR A 147 -8.41 9.15 18.62
CA THR A 147 -8.92 9.01 20.00
C THR A 147 -9.26 10.40 20.53
N MET A 148 -10.50 10.58 20.98
CA MET A 148 -10.96 11.79 21.66
C MET A 148 -10.43 11.75 23.09
N ASN A 149 -9.31 12.42 23.36
CA ASN A 149 -8.79 12.66 24.71
C ASN A 149 -9.17 14.06 25.18
#